data_AF-A0A2E5VC73-F1
#
_entry.id   AF-A0A2E5VC73-F1
#
_cell.length_a   1.000
_cell.length_b   1.000
_cell.length_c   1.000
_cell.angle_alpha   90.00
_cell.angle_beta   90.00
_cell.angle_gamma   90.00
#
_symmetry.space_group_name_H-M   'P 1'
#
loop_
_entity.id
_entity.type
_entity.pdbx_description
1 polymer ?
#
loop_
_entity_poly.entity_id
_entity_poly.type
_entity_poly.pdbx_seq_one_letter_code
_entity_poly.pdbx_strand_id
1 'polypeptide(L)'
;MYSIDDFGTGEHFCLMAQRARKSKKILRLKHKYVWGRLVKDLLRRDLTPEDFIAQTDAIDLVIDYLEPCCFFHALADLEEEFIKINKQKYKQEIETRTYYVEGIEKVTEDNKIIELELFCGT
;
A
#
# COMPACT_ATOMS: atom_id res chain seq x y z
N MET A 1 -7.00 2.61 4.90
CA MET A 1 -7.03 1.74 3.69
C MET A 1 -6.89 0.24 3.97
N TYR A 2 -5.86 -0.17 4.71
CA TYR A 2 -5.63 -1.59 4.99
C TYR A 2 -6.34 -2.06 6.27
N SER A 3 -6.94 -3.24 6.23
CA SER A 3 -7.39 -3.98 7.40
C SER A 3 -6.54 -5.24 7.59
N ILE A 4 -6.31 -5.61 8.84
CA ILE A 4 -5.56 -6.81 9.20
C ILE A 4 -6.08 -7.32 10.54
N ASP A 5 -6.23 -8.63 10.65
CA ASP A 5 -6.58 -9.35 11.89
C ASP A 5 -5.52 -10.38 12.31
N ASP A 6 -4.57 -10.70 11.44
CA ASP A 6 -3.46 -11.59 11.72
C ASP A 6 -2.26 -10.86 12.34
N PHE A 7 -1.90 -11.26 13.56
CA PHE A 7 -0.69 -10.77 14.24
C PHE A 7 0.60 -11.32 13.60
N GLY A 8 0.56 -12.50 12.97
CA GLY A 8 1.74 -13.17 12.41
C GLY A 8 2.41 -12.37 11.29
N THR A 9 1.62 -11.71 10.45
CA THR A 9 2.12 -10.83 9.40
C THR A 9 2.90 -9.63 9.96
N GLY A 10 2.40 -9.03 11.04
CA GLY A 10 3.10 -7.94 11.72
C GLY A 10 4.44 -8.39 12.34
N GLU A 11 4.48 -9.59 12.93
CA GLU A 11 5.70 -10.18 13.46
C GLU A 11 6.72 -10.47 12.37
N HIS A 12 6.28 -11.04 11.24
CA HIS A 12 7.14 -11.29 10.09
C HIS A 12 7.76 -9.98 9.56
N PHE A 13 6.96 -8.91 9.47
CA PHE A 13 7.47 -7.60 9.05
C PHE A 13 8.56 -7.11 10.00
N CYS A 14 8.32 -7.23 11.31
CA CYS A 14 9.27 -6.82 12.33
C CYS A 14 10.60 -7.59 12.23
N LEU A 15 10.56 -8.90 11.95
CA LEU A 15 11.76 -9.70 11.75
C LEU A 15 12.58 -9.22 10.54
N MET A 16 11.90 -8.91 9.44
CA MET A 16 12.57 -8.40 8.23
C MET A 16 13.12 -6.99 8.43
N ALA A 17 12.40 -6.12 9.14
CA ALA A 17 12.87 -4.79 9.52
C ALA A 17 14.11 -4.86 10.42
N GLN A 18 14.13 -5.75 11.41
CA GLN A 18 15.31 -5.96 12.25
C GLN A 18 16.50 -6.49 11.44
N ARG A 19 16.26 -7.42 10.51
CA ARG A 19 17.30 -7.95 9.62
C ARG A 19 17.88 -6.85 8.73
N ALA A 20 17.03 -6.02 8.10
CA ALA A 20 17.44 -4.89 7.28
C ALA A 20 18.33 -3.92 8.06
N ARG A 21 17.90 -3.52 9.27
CA ARG A 21 18.68 -2.65 10.17
C ARG A 21 20.04 -3.26 10.53
N LYS A 22 20.08 -4.52 10.95
CA LYS A 22 21.34 -5.22 11.33
C LYS A 22 22.31 -5.32 10.15
N SER A 23 21.80 -5.57 8.95
CA SER A 23 22.60 -5.70 7.74
C SER A 23 22.84 -4.38 7.00
N LYS A 24 22.35 -3.24 7.54
CA LYS A 24 22.41 -1.92 6.90
C LYS A 24 21.86 -1.93 5.45
N LYS A 25 20.78 -2.69 5.23
CA LYS A 25 20.07 -2.80 3.96
C LYS A 25 18.80 -1.94 3.98
N ILE A 26 18.37 -1.51 2.80
CA ILE A 26 17.04 -0.92 2.60
C ILE A 26 16.01 -2.04 2.76
N LEU A 27 14.96 -1.80 3.55
CA LEU A 27 13.75 -2.62 3.51
C LEU A 27 12.80 -2.01 2.49
N ARG A 28 12.43 -2.77 1.47
CA ARG A 28 11.46 -2.34 0.46
C ARG A 28 10.14 -3.07 0.72
N LEU A 29 9.05 -2.33 0.83
CA LEU A 29 7.70 -2.89 0.86
C LEU A 29 6.99 -2.56 -0.45
N LYS A 30 6.45 -3.59 -1.10
CA LYS A 30 5.72 -3.48 -2.36
C LYS A 30 4.29 -3.99 -2.20
N HIS A 31 3.33 -3.27 -2.77
CA HIS A 31 1.97 -3.77 -2.99
C HIS A 31 1.60 -3.56 -4.46
N LYS A 32 1.24 -4.64 -5.15
CA LYS A 32 0.91 -4.62 -6.58
C LYS A 32 -0.57 -4.32 -6.80
N TYR A 33 -0.87 -3.73 -7.96
CA TYR A 33 -2.25 -3.53 -8.44
C TYR A 33 -3.15 -2.75 -7.47
N VAL A 34 -2.62 -1.71 -6.83
CA VAL A 34 -3.38 -0.85 -5.91
C VAL A 34 -4.21 0.14 -6.72
N TRP A 35 -5.49 0.27 -6.39
CA TRP A 35 -6.43 1.15 -7.04
C TRP A 35 -7.46 1.72 -6.06
N GLY A 36 -8.15 2.77 -6.50
CA GLY A 36 -9.15 3.47 -5.73
C GLY A 36 -10.26 4.02 -6.61
N ARG A 37 -11.21 4.71 -5.98
CA ARG A 37 -12.32 5.37 -6.63
C ARG A 37 -12.02 6.85 -6.77
N LEU A 38 -12.29 7.38 -7.96
CA LEU A 38 -12.24 8.81 -8.23
C LEU A 38 -13.48 9.45 -7.61
N VAL A 39 -13.28 10.33 -6.63
CA VAL A 39 -14.38 11.05 -6.00
C VAL A 39 -14.76 12.24 -6.89
N LYS A 40 -15.46 11.97 -7.99
CA LYS A 40 -16.25 13.00 -8.66
C LYS A 40 -17.68 12.90 -8.15
N ASP A 41 -18.13 13.95 -7.48
CA ASP A 41 -19.56 14.21 -7.24
C ASP A 41 -20.32 13.29 -6.25
N LEU A 42 -19.77 12.96 -5.07
CA LEU A 42 -20.58 12.44 -3.94
C LEU A 42 -21.70 13.41 -3.47
N LEU A 43 -21.75 14.64 -4.01
CA LEU A 43 -22.76 15.66 -3.71
C LEU A 43 -23.85 15.80 -4.78
N ARG A 44 -23.77 15.08 -5.91
CA ARG A 44 -24.85 15.08 -6.90
C ARG A 44 -25.88 14.02 -6.53
N ARG A 45 -27.13 14.44 -6.35
CA ARG A 45 -28.27 13.56 -6.05
C ARG A 45 -28.79 12.81 -7.28
N ASP A 46 -28.10 12.97 -8.41
CA ASP A 46 -28.57 12.59 -9.74
C ASP A 46 -27.64 11.54 -10.39
N LEU A 47 -26.80 10.87 -9.58
CA LEU A 47 -25.85 9.85 -10.06
C LEU A 47 -26.60 8.62 -10.56
N THR A 48 -26.34 8.21 -11.80
CA THR A 48 -26.76 6.90 -12.30
C THR A 48 -25.73 5.84 -11.89
N PRO A 49 -26.07 4.54 -11.91
CA PRO A 49 -25.10 3.47 -11.62
C PRO A 49 -23.83 3.53 -12.48
N GLU A 50 -23.89 4.16 -13.65
CA GLU A 50 -22.74 4.34 -14.54
C GLU A 50 -21.71 5.36 -14.02
N ASP A 51 -22.12 6.31 -13.18
CA ASP A 51 -21.23 7.33 -12.59
C ASP A 51 -20.35 6.77 -11.45
N PHE A 52 -20.72 5.60 -10.88
CA PHE A 52 -19.97 4.91 -9.83
C PHE A 52 -18.68 4.19 -10.32
N ILE A 53 -18.35 4.31 -11.61
CA ILE A 53 -17.36 3.45 -12.29
C ILE A 53 -15.99 4.15 -12.47
N ALA A 54 -15.86 5.43 -12.13
CA ALA A 54 -14.58 6.11 -12.28
C ALA A 54 -13.56 5.60 -11.23
N GLN A 55 -12.65 4.71 -11.67
CA GLN A 55 -11.57 4.16 -10.87
C GLN A 55 -10.23 4.79 -11.28
N THR A 56 -9.27 4.78 -10.36
CA THR A 56 -7.88 5.03 -10.74
C THR A 56 -7.35 3.84 -11.55
N ASP A 57 -6.33 4.07 -12.35
CA ASP A 57 -5.53 2.96 -12.87
C ASP A 57 -4.90 2.20 -11.69
N ALA A 58 -4.76 0.88 -11.85
CA ALA A 58 -4.03 0.07 -10.89
C ALA A 58 -2.53 0.41 -10.98
N ILE A 59 -1.90 0.65 -9.82
CA ILE A 59 -0.49 1.01 -9.72
C ILE A 59 0.26 0.09 -8.77
N ASP A 60 1.54 -0.11 -9.05
CA ASP A 60 2.47 -0.76 -8.13
C ASP A 60 3.02 0.28 -7.16
N LEU A 61 2.75 0.11 -5.87
CA LEU A 61 3.30 0.95 -4.81
C LEU A 61 4.57 0.32 -4.27
N VAL A 62 5.59 1.15 -4.06
CA VAL A 62 6.88 0.74 -3.51
C VAL A 62 7.34 1.81 -2.53
N ILE A 63 7.65 1.40 -1.30
CA ILE A 63 8.26 2.27 -0.28
C ILE A 63 9.59 1.67 0.16
N ASP A 64 10.62 2.51 0.21
CA ASP A 64 11.97 2.16 0.65
C ASP A 64 12.25 2.75 2.04
N TYR A 65 12.65 1.89 2.96
CA TYR A 65 12.96 2.24 4.34
C TYR A 65 14.44 2.04 4.64
N LEU A 66 15.12 3.13 5.00
CA LEU A 66 16.44 3.06 5.65
C LEU A 66 16.31 2.70 7.13
N GLU A 67 15.24 3.20 7.77
CA GLU A 67 14.93 2.98 9.17
C GLU A 67 13.47 2.53 9.31
N PRO A 68 13.16 1.27 8.94
CA PRO A 68 11.77 0.77 8.94
C PRO A 68 11.20 0.78 10.36
N CYS A 69 10.00 1.34 10.58
CA CYS A 69 9.39 1.46 11.91
C CYS A 69 8.59 0.20 12.29
N CYS A 70 7.25 0.26 12.22
CA CYS A 70 6.33 -0.84 12.46
C CYS A 70 5.48 -1.09 11.21
N PHE A 71 4.81 -2.24 11.18
CA PHE A 71 4.02 -2.61 10.01
C PHE A 71 2.85 -1.66 9.76
N PHE A 72 2.17 -1.19 10.80
CA PHE A 72 1.08 -0.21 10.66
C PHE A 72 1.51 1.12 10.04
N HIS A 73 2.70 1.63 10.39
CA HIS A 73 3.23 2.82 9.72
C HIS A 73 3.56 2.52 8.26
N ALA A 74 4.09 1.33 7.95
CA ALA A 74 4.37 0.97 6.57
C ALA A 74 3.10 0.89 5.70
N LEU A 75 2.00 0.40 6.29
CA LEU A 75 0.68 0.41 5.64
C LEU A 75 0.13 1.84 5.45
N ALA A 76 0.34 2.73 6.42
CA ALA A 76 -0.03 4.14 6.30
C ALA A 76 0.79 4.85 5.21
N ASP A 77 2.10 4.62 5.13
CA ASP A 77 2.96 5.21 4.10
C ASP A 77 2.53 4.77 2.69
N LEU A 78 2.13 3.50 2.53
CA LEU A 78 1.57 3.01 1.26
C LEU A 78 0.27 3.76 0.89
N GLU A 79 -0.61 4.00 1.86
CA GLU A 79 -1.85 4.77 1.65
C GLU A 79 -1.54 6.22 1.25
N GLU A 80 -0.61 6.87 1.94
CA GLU A 80 -0.18 8.23 1.64
C GLU A 80 0.45 8.34 0.25
N GLU A 81 1.32 7.41 -0.13
CA GLU A 81 1.97 7.42 -1.45
C GLU A 81 0.96 7.17 -2.57
N PHE A 82 -0.01 6.27 -2.36
CA PHE A 82 -1.11 6.07 -3.29
C PHE A 82 -1.91 7.36 -3.53
N ILE A 83 -2.31 8.02 -2.44
CA ILE A 83 -3.07 9.28 -2.51
C ILE A 83 -2.25 10.34 -3.23
N LYS A 84 -0.96 10.46 -2.91
CA LYS A 84 -0.04 11.43 -3.53
C LYS A 84 0.09 11.21 -5.04
N ILE A 85 0.36 9.99 -5.48
CA ILE A 85 0.49 9.65 -6.91
C ILE A 85 -0.80 9.99 -7.66
N ASN A 86 -1.94 9.55 -7.14
CA ASN A 86 -3.21 9.72 -7.83
C ASN A 86 -3.70 11.17 -7.78
N LYS A 87 -3.48 11.91 -6.69
CA LYS A 87 -3.82 13.34 -6.60
C LYS A 87 -3.02 14.15 -7.62
N GLN A 88 -1.75 13.79 -7.84
CA GLN A 88 -0.94 14.39 -8.90
C GLN A 88 -1.46 14.06 -10.30
N LYS A 89 -1.93 12.84 -10.53
CA LYS A 89 -2.40 12.37 -11.84
C LYS A 89 -3.79 12.88 -12.21
N TYR A 90 -4.76 12.70 -11.33
CA TYR A 90 -6.17 12.98 -11.60
C TYR A 90 -6.61 14.38 -11.16
N LYS A 91 -5.79 15.11 -10.38
CA LYS A 91 -6.07 16.48 -9.91
C LYS A 91 -7.38 16.61 -9.11
N GLN A 92 -7.77 15.56 -8.41
CA GLN A 92 -8.98 15.50 -7.58
C GLN A 92 -8.77 14.58 -6.37
N GLU A 93 -9.74 14.52 -5.48
CA GLU A 93 -9.74 13.60 -4.35
C GLU A 93 -9.97 12.15 -4.82
N ILE A 94 -9.28 11.23 -4.15
CA ILE A 94 -9.35 9.79 -4.40
C ILE A 94 -9.68 9.11 -3.08
N GLU A 95 -10.63 8.18 -3.13
CA GLU A 95 -10.92 7.26 -2.04
C GLU A 95 -10.23 5.94 -2.36
N THR A 96 -9.23 5.56 -1.57
CA THR A 96 -8.57 4.29 -1.84
C THR A 96 -9.45 3.11 -1.48
N ARG A 97 -9.37 2.03 -2.27
CA ARG A 97 -10.09 0.79 -1.96
C ARG A 97 -9.65 0.23 -0.61
N THR A 98 -10.55 -0.44 0.10
CA THR A 98 -10.19 -1.22 1.28
C THR A 98 -9.48 -2.50 0.88
N TYR A 99 -8.32 -2.75 1.49
CA TYR A 99 -7.51 -3.94 1.24
C TYR A 99 -7.37 -4.73 2.53
N TYR A 100 -7.73 -6.01 2.51
CA TYR A 100 -7.51 -6.90 3.63
C TYR A 100 -6.17 -7.60 3.47
N VAL A 101 -5.25 -7.37 4.40
CA VAL A 101 -3.90 -7.93 4.35
C VAL A 101 -3.96 -9.42 4.71
N GLU A 102 -3.61 -10.26 3.74
CA GLU A 102 -3.56 -11.72 3.90
C GLU A 102 -2.17 -12.21 4.29
N GLY A 103 -1.13 -11.42 4.00
CA GLY A 103 0.24 -11.74 4.39
C GLY A 103 1.31 -10.89 3.73
N ILE A 104 2.56 -11.19 4.07
CA ILE A 104 3.75 -10.66 3.40
C ILE A 104 4.72 -11.79 3.08
N GLU A 105 5.40 -11.69 1.94
CA GLU A 105 6.45 -12.62 1.54
C GLU A 105 7.73 -11.86 1.21
N LYS A 106 8.88 -12.45 1.55
CA LYS A 106 10.17 -11.95 1.09
C LYS A 106 10.41 -12.40 -0.35
N VAL A 107 10.36 -11.46 -1.28
CA VAL A 107 10.50 -11.74 -2.73
C VAL A 107 11.96 -11.85 -3.12
N THR A 108 12.79 -10.91 -2.68
CA THR A 108 14.21 -10.88 -2.99
C THR A 108 15.04 -10.39 -1.81
N GLU A 109 16.31 -10.79 -1.78
CA GLU A 109 17.31 -10.24 -0.87
C GLU A 109 18.65 -10.21 -1.60
N ASP A 110 19.14 -9.00 -1.89
CA ASP A 110 20.48 -8.79 -2.45
C ASP A 110 21.40 -8.12 -1.42
N ASN A 111 22.57 -7.64 -1.84
CA ASN A 111 23.54 -7.01 -0.94
C ASN A 111 23.08 -5.65 -0.37
N LYS A 112 22.04 -5.03 -0.93
CA LYS A 112 21.57 -3.68 -0.61
C LYS A 112 20.12 -3.64 -0.13
N ILE A 113 19.25 -4.54 -0.62
CA ILE A 113 17.80 -4.48 -0.44
C ILE A 113 17.27 -5.81 0.08
N ILE A 114 16.33 -5.73 1.02
CA ILE A 114 15.41 -6.82 1.37
C ILE A 114 14.03 -6.37 0.87
N GLU A 115 13.46 -7.11 -0.09
CA GLU A 115 12.17 -6.76 -0.68
C GLU A 115 11.07 -7.68 -0.14
N LEU A 116 10.00 -7.05 0.33
CA LEU A 116 8.78 -7.70 0.79
C LEU A 116 7.62 -7.32 -0.14
N GLU A 117 6.78 -8.29 -0.46
CA GLU A 117 5.53 -8.08 -1.18
C GLU A 117 4.34 -8.34 -0.26
N LEU A 118 3.41 -7.40 -0.25
CA LEU A 118 2.16 -7.44 0.48
C LEU A 118 1.10 -8.14 -0.38
N PHE A 119 0.45 -9.14 0.21
CA PHE A 119 -0.69 -9.84 -0.40
C PHE A 119 -1.96 -9.34 0.26
N CYS A 120 -2.89 -8.86 -0.57
CA CYS A 120 -4.17 -8.37 -0.09
C CYS A 120 -5.34 -8.97 -0.87
N GLY A 121 -6.39 -9.32 -0.13
CA GLY A 121 -7.74 -9.49 -0.65
C GLY A 121 -8.46 -8.16 -0.78
N THR A 122 -9.55 -8.12 -1.56
CA THR A 122 -10.31 -6.89 -1.87
C THR A 122 -11.81 -7.10 -2.00
#